data_AF-A0A9W6GJR8-F1
#
_entry.id   AF-A0A9W6GJR8-F1
#
_cell.length_a   1.000
_cell.length_b   1.000
_cell.length_c   1.000
_cell.angle_alpha   90.00
_cell.angle_beta   90.00
_cell.angle_gamma   90.00
#
_symmetry.space_group_name_H-M   'P 1'
#
loop_
_entity.id
_entity.type
_entity.pdbx_description
1 polymer ?
#
loop_
_entity_poly.entity_id
_entity_poly.type
_entity_poly.pdbx_seq_one_letter_code
_entity_poly.pdbx_strand_id
1 'polypeptide(L)'
;MREQFSNMEMLGSTYKISCGIRGDLTCNIYVCLGSGQYSAEETAKALSETRMKEDMEWELYDFEEENGGTGVGYTFTHSDESNELEVMVELCTMNGYKCVYELVAERGDLDQAEEAIEELFGEFIDEKFEEIDRIEAEIAEEVKKGEKSSKRK
;
A
#
# COMPACT_ATOMS: atom_id res chain seq x y z
N MET A 1 24.78 -0.05 10.78
CA MET A 1 23.84 -0.34 9.68
C MET A 1 22.45 -0.17 10.25
N ARG A 2 21.59 0.63 9.61
CA ARG A 2 20.17 0.66 9.96
C ARG A 2 19.55 -0.68 9.56
N GLU A 3 18.54 -1.12 10.30
CA GLU A 3 17.92 -2.44 10.11
C GLU A 3 16.81 -2.33 9.06
N GLN A 4 16.98 -3.03 7.94
CA GLN A 4 15.94 -3.18 6.93
C GLN A 4 14.89 -4.18 7.42
N PHE A 5 13.63 -3.97 7.02
CA PHE A 5 12.56 -4.92 7.24
C PHE A 5 11.72 -5.08 5.96
N SER A 6 11.16 -6.27 5.78
CA SER A 6 10.21 -6.58 4.72
C SER A 6 9.32 -7.73 5.18
N ASN A 7 8.01 -7.58 5.00
CA ASN A 7 7.03 -8.62 5.31
C ASN A 7 5.76 -8.46 4.45
N MET A 8 4.94 -9.50 4.43
CA MET A 8 3.58 -9.45 3.92
C MET A 8 2.67 -10.19 4.90
N GLU A 9 1.51 -9.59 5.19
CA GLU A 9 0.47 -10.18 6.02
C GLU A 9 -0.91 -10.03 5.40
N MET A 10 -1.87 -10.84 5.84
CA MET A 10 -3.25 -10.78 5.38
C MET A 10 -4.15 -10.17 6.46
N LEU A 11 -4.82 -9.07 6.13
CA LEU A 11 -5.74 -8.32 6.98
C LEU A 11 -7.17 -8.51 6.44
N GLY A 12 -7.79 -9.64 6.78
CA GLY A 12 -9.11 -10.00 6.25
C GLY A 12 -9.05 -10.27 4.76
N SER A 13 -9.53 -9.32 3.95
CA SER A 13 -9.57 -9.39 2.48
C SER A 13 -8.51 -8.53 1.78
N THR A 14 -7.54 -8.02 2.54
CA THR A 14 -6.51 -7.11 2.05
C THR A 14 -5.15 -7.69 2.40
N TYR A 15 -4.24 -7.76 1.43
CA TYR A 15 -2.84 -8.03 1.75
C TYR A 15 -2.15 -6.72 2.09
N LYS A 16 -1.31 -6.74 3.13
CA LYS A 16 -0.45 -5.63 3.48
C LYS A 16 0.99 -6.04 3.27
N ILE A 17 1.65 -5.43 2.30
CA ILE A 17 3.09 -5.55 2.08
C ILE A 17 3.74 -4.39 2.83
N SER A 18 4.66 -4.68 3.75
CA SER A 18 5.36 -3.64 4.53
C SER A 18 6.86 -3.77 4.32
N CYS A 19 7.55 -2.69 3.97
CA CYS A 19 9.00 -2.66 3.84
C CYS A 19 9.59 -1.31 4.27
N GLY A 20 10.90 -1.28 4.51
CA GLY A 20 11.60 -0.04 4.82
C GLY A 20 12.81 -0.21 5.73
N ILE A 21 13.24 0.90 6.31
CA ILE A 21 14.42 1.01 7.16
C ILE A 21 13.97 1.56 8.52
N ARG A 22 14.16 0.78 9.58
CA ARG A 22 13.67 1.14 10.92
C ARG A 22 14.18 2.51 11.38
N GLY A 23 13.26 3.42 11.70
CA GLY A 23 13.55 4.77 12.17
C GLY A 23 14.04 5.73 11.08
N ASP A 24 13.71 5.44 9.83
CA ASP A 24 14.10 6.23 8.67
C ASP A 24 12.95 6.36 7.67
N LEU A 25 12.47 5.22 7.16
CA LEU A 25 11.32 5.19 6.26
C LEU A 25 10.52 3.89 6.40
N THR A 26 9.22 3.99 6.14
CA THR A 26 8.30 2.85 6.09
C THR A 26 7.38 2.99 4.89
N CYS A 27 7.31 1.95 4.06
CA CYS A 27 6.34 1.81 2.99
C CYS A 27 5.35 0.69 3.33
N ASN A 28 4.06 0.98 3.22
CA ASN A 28 2.97 0.03 3.34
C ASN A 28 2.14 0.04 2.06
N ILE A 29 1.99 -1.11 1.40
CA ILE A 29 1.12 -1.29 0.25
C ILE A 29 -0.05 -2.18 0.65
N TYR A 30 -1.26 -1.61 0.62
CA TYR A 30 -2.50 -2.31 0.94
C TYR A 30 -3.16 -2.77 -0.37
N VAL A 31 -3.05 -4.05 -0.69
CA VAL A 31 -3.63 -4.67 -1.88
C VAL A 31 -5.04 -5.15 -1.57
N CYS A 32 -6.05 -4.40 -2.01
CA CYS A 32 -7.46 -4.65 -1.68
C CYS A 32 -8.12 -5.57 -2.72
N LEU A 33 -8.51 -6.78 -2.29
CA LEU A 33 -9.22 -7.72 -3.16
C LEU A 33 -10.68 -7.26 -3.35
N GLY A 34 -11.16 -7.23 -4.59
CA GLY A 34 -12.46 -6.65 -4.98
C GLY A 34 -13.72 -7.28 -4.35
N SER A 35 -13.59 -8.32 -3.53
CA SER A 35 -14.68 -8.97 -2.80
C SER A 35 -14.62 -8.77 -1.28
N GLY A 36 -13.87 -7.78 -0.81
CA GLY A 36 -13.51 -7.60 0.58
C GLY A 36 -14.43 -6.75 1.47
N GLN A 37 -14.20 -6.81 2.78
CA GLN A 37 -14.84 -5.96 3.81
C GLN A 37 -14.24 -4.54 3.86
N TYR A 38 -13.06 -4.34 3.26
CA TYR A 38 -12.36 -3.07 3.16
C TYR A 38 -12.17 -2.70 1.69
N SER A 39 -12.69 -1.55 1.27
CA SER A 39 -12.33 -0.98 -0.03
C SER A 39 -11.02 -0.20 0.06
N ALA A 40 -10.33 -0.04 -1.06
CA ALA A 40 -9.12 0.78 -1.13
C ALA A 40 -9.44 2.25 -0.75
N GLU A 41 -10.60 2.76 -1.17
CA GLU A 41 -11.09 4.09 -0.83
C GLU A 41 -11.35 4.25 0.68
N GLU A 42 -11.96 3.26 1.33
CA GLU A 42 -12.16 3.27 2.79
C GLU A 42 -10.83 3.21 3.55
N THR A 43 -9.87 2.43 3.02
CA THR A 43 -8.54 2.26 3.61
C THR A 43 -7.72 3.56 3.50
N ALA A 44 -7.66 4.16 2.31
CA ALA A 44 -7.00 5.44 2.07
C ALA A 44 -7.61 6.54 2.96
N LYS A 45 -8.95 6.62 3.01
CA LYS A 45 -9.65 7.56 3.88
C LYS A 45 -9.30 7.36 5.35
N ALA A 46 -9.27 6.12 5.85
CA ALA A 46 -8.96 5.84 7.25
C ALA A 46 -7.53 6.22 7.62
N LEU A 47 -6.56 5.96 6.73
CA LEU A 47 -5.17 6.36 6.91
C LEU A 47 -5.04 7.90 6.90
N SER A 48 -5.59 8.57 5.88
CA SER A 48 -5.57 10.03 5.77
C SER A 48 -6.24 10.70 6.97
N GLU A 49 -7.41 10.23 7.41
CA GLU A 49 -8.09 10.74 8.61
C GLU A 49 -7.27 10.53 9.90
N THR A 50 -6.42 9.51 9.95
CA THR A 50 -5.52 9.30 11.08
C THR A 50 -4.44 10.36 11.09
N ARG A 51 -3.78 10.62 9.95
CA ARG A 51 -2.75 11.66 9.81
C ARG A 51 -3.30 13.07 10.06
N MET A 52 -4.51 13.37 9.59
CA MET A 52 -5.17 14.66 9.86
C MET A 52 -5.45 14.88 11.36
N LYS A 53 -5.68 13.81 12.14
CA LYS A 53 -5.89 13.92 13.60
C LYS A 53 -4.59 14.12 14.38
N GLU A 54 -3.44 13.93 13.73
CA GLU A 54 -2.11 14.16 14.30
C GLU A 54 -1.65 15.62 14.14
N ASP A 55 -2.55 16.53 13.73
CA ASP A 55 -2.29 17.97 13.54
C ASP A 55 -1.18 18.26 12.52
N MET A 56 -1.05 17.38 11.51
CA MET A 56 -0.15 17.57 10.37
C MET A 56 -0.78 18.54 9.36
N GLU A 57 0.06 19.36 8.73
CA GLU A 57 -0.33 20.09 7.52
C GLU A 57 -0.57 19.08 6.39
N TRP A 58 -1.55 19.32 5.53
CA TRP A 58 -1.89 18.35 4.49
C TRP A 58 -2.31 19.01 3.18
N GLU A 59 -2.00 18.33 2.08
CA GLU A 59 -2.40 18.72 0.74
C GLU A 59 -3.02 17.52 0.01
N LEU A 60 -4.03 17.79 -0.82
CA LEU A 60 -4.66 16.82 -1.71
C LEU A 60 -4.14 17.08 -3.12
N TYR A 61 -3.72 16.02 -3.80
CA TYR A 61 -3.26 16.10 -5.19
C TYR A 61 -3.83 14.96 -6.03
N ASP A 62 -3.92 15.22 -7.34
CA ASP A 62 -4.19 14.22 -8.36
C ASP A 62 -2.87 13.87 -9.07
N PHE A 63 -2.69 12.62 -9.47
CA PHE A 63 -1.50 12.18 -10.23
C PHE A 63 -1.89 11.24 -11.38
N GLU A 64 -1.00 11.11 -12.37
CA GLU A 64 -1.18 10.20 -13.51
C GLU A 64 -0.57 8.83 -13.16
N GLU A 65 -1.36 7.77 -13.23
CA GLU A 65 -0.87 6.40 -13.03
C GLU A 65 -0.14 5.92 -14.30
N GLU A 66 0.79 4.98 -14.15
CA GLU A 66 1.55 4.41 -15.29
C GLU A 66 0.64 3.75 -16.35
N ASN A 67 -0.56 3.31 -15.97
CA ASN A 67 -1.55 2.72 -16.85
C ASN A 67 -2.36 3.78 -17.65
N GLY A 68 -2.07 5.08 -17.48
CA GLY A 68 -2.81 6.20 -18.07
C GLY A 68 -4.08 6.59 -17.30
N GLY A 69 -4.27 6.04 -16.10
CA GLY A 69 -5.32 6.37 -15.15
C GLY A 69 -4.99 7.62 -14.34
N THR A 70 -5.92 8.03 -13.48
CA THR A 70 -5.73 9.14 -12.54
C THR A 70 -5.86 8.61 -11.12
N GLY A 71 -4.81 8.78 -10.34
CA GLY A 71 -4.78 8.48 -8.92
C GLY A 71 -5.06 9.73 -8.08
N VAL A 72 -5.34 9.52 -6.80
CA VAL A 72 -5.56 10.60 -5.83
C VAL A 72 -4.69 10.34 -4.60
N GLY A 73 -3.99 11.37 -4.15
CA GLY A 73 -3.07 11.28 -3.03
C GLY A 73 -3.23 12.40 -2.01
N TYR A 74 -2.77 12.13 -0.79
CA TYR A 74 -2.60 13.12 0.25
C TYR A 74 -1.15 13.13 0.70
N THR A 75 -0.55 14.30 0.80
CA THR A 75 0.68 14.51 1.56
C THR A 75 0.35 15.07 2.93
N PHE A 76 1.14 14.69 3.92
CA PHE A 76 1.06 15.17 5.29
C PHE A 76 2.46 15.57 5.74
N THR A 77 2.61 16.78 6.26
CA THR A 77 3.90 17.30 6.72
C THR A 77 3.78 17.75 8.17
N HIS A 78 4.75 17.36 8.98
CA HIS A 78 4.96 17.88 10.32
C HIS A 78 6.40 18.33 10.44
N SER A 79 6.61 19.63 10.69
CA SER A 79 7.94 20.18 10.96
C SER A 79 7.99 20.77 12.38
N ASP A 80 8.89 20.24 13.19
CA ASP A 80 9.33 20.85 14.45
C ASP A 80 10.80 21.26 14.34
N GLU A 81 11.34 22.00 15.34
CA GLU A 81 12.72 22.54 15.31
C GLU A 81 13.83 21.45 15.16
N SER A 82 13.47 20.17 15.23
CA SER A 82 14.39 19.03 15.23
C SER A 82 13.99 17.86 14.34
N ASN A 83 12.75 17.78 13.87
CA ASN A 83 12.20 16.67 13.10
C ASN A 83 11.33 17.19 11.95
N GLU A 84 11.52 16.58 10.80
CA GLU A 84 10.67 16.74 9.64
C GLU A 84 10.09 15.35 9.35
N LEU A 85 8.78 15.22 9.44
CA LEU A 85 8.05 14.00 9.13
C LEU A 85 7.15 14.30 7.94
N GLU A 86 7.35 13.56 6.87
CA GLU A 86 6.45 13.59 5.72
C GLU A 86 5.80 12.22 5.54
N VAL A 87 4.51 12.23 5.23
CA VAL A 87 3.74 11.02 4.94
C VAL A 87 2.97 11.24 3.66
N MET A 88 2.97 10.23 2.80
CA MET A 88 2.18 10.18 1.58
C MET A 88 1.18 9.04 1.69
N VAL A 89 -0.07 9.27 1.30
CA VAL A 89 -1.12 8.24 1.20
C VAL A 89 -1.80 8.37 -0.15
N GLU A 90 -1.62 7.39 -1.02
CA GLU A 90 -2.13 7.38 -2.38
C GLU A 90 -3.10 6.23 -2.61
N LEU A 91 -4.22 6.54 -3.26
CA LEU A 91 -5.11 5.55 -3.86
C LEU A 91 -4.67 5.36 -5.32
N CYS A 92 -4.14 4.18 -5.62
CA CYS A 92 -3.55 3.86 -6.92
C CYS A 92 -3.98 2.48 -7.44
N THR A 93 -3.63 2.19 -8.69
CA THR A 93 -3.76 0.86 -9.29
C THR A 93 -2.38 0.28 -9.58
N MET A 94 -2.05 -0.85 -8.96
CA MET A 94 -0.76 -1.56 -9.16
C MET A 94 -1.05 -3.00 -9.60
N ASN A 95 -0.42 -3.44 -10.70
CA ASN A 95 -0.59 -4.80 -11.23
C ASN A 95 -2.07 -5.25 -11.40
N GLY A 96 -2.96 -4.31 -11.74
CA GLY A 96 -4.39 -4.57 -11.90
C GLY A 96 -5.20 -4.62 -10.60
N TYR A 97 -4.56 -4.44 -9.44
CA TYR A 97 -5.20 -4.31 -8.14
C TYR A 97 -5.42 -2.85 -7.76
N LYS A 98 -6.53 -2.59 -7.07
CA LYS A 98 -6.69 -1.33 -6.34
C LYS A 98 -5.86 -1.40 -5.07
N CYS A 99 -4.95 -0.45 -4.93
CA CYS A 99 -3.99 -0.38 -3.85
C CYS A 99 -4.10 0.93 -3.09
N VAL A 100 -3.69 0.90 -1.83
CA VAL A 100 -3.32 2.12 -1.09
C VAL A 100 -1.84 2.06 -0.80
N TYR A 101 -1.10 3.06 -1.26
CA TYR A 101 0.33 3.21 -1.01
C TYR A 101 0.52 4.24 0.10
N GLU A 102 1.09 3.83 1.23
CA GLU A 102 1.49 4.73 2.31
C GLU A 102 3.01 4.74 2.43
N LEU A 103 3.61 5.91 2.32
CA LEU A 103 5.04 6.13 2.55
C LEU A 103 5.22 7.10 3.70
N VAL A 104 6.04 6.71 4.67
CA VAL A 104 6.40 7.53 5.84
C VAL A 104 7.90 7.81 5.76
N ALA A 105 8.27 9.08 5.65
CA ALA A 105 9.64 9.57 5.66
C ALA A 105 9.91 10.31 6.98
N GLU A 106 10.61 9.65 7.92
CA GLU A 106 10.85 10.13 9.29
C GLU A 106 11.82 11.33 9.37
N ARG A 107 12.33 11.77 8.21
CA ARG A 107 13.29 12.87 8.08
C ARG A 107 12.90 13.86 6.97
N GLY A 108 11.65 13.77 6.50
CA GLY A 108 11.18 14.42 5.28
C GLY A 108 11.80 13.81 4.03
N ASP A 109 11.58 14.49 2.91
CA ASP A 109 12.04 14.12 1.57
C ASP A 109 11.37 12.84 1.06
N LEU A 110 10.06 12.94 0.81
CA LEU A 110 9.27 11.87 0.19
C LEU A 110 9.89 11.36 -1.12
N ASP A 111 10.42 12.25 -1.95
CA ASP A 111 11.05 11.89 -3.24
C ASP A 111 12.24 10.95 -3.00
N GLN A 112 13.15 11.29 -2.08
CA GLN A 112 14.27 10.44 -1.73
C GLN A 112 13.82 9.13 -1.07
N ALA A 113 12.78 9.17 -0.25
CA ALA A 113 12.24 7.97 0.40
C ALA A 113 11.62 7.00 -0.63
N GLU A 114 10.96 7.51 -1.66
CA GLU A 114 10.38 6.73 -2.75
C GLU A 114 11.49 6.06 -3.59
N GLU A 115 12.51 6.83 -4.00
CA GLU A 115 13.68 6.29 -4.73
C GLU A 115 14.36 5.18 -3.92
N ALA A 116 14.52 5.36 -2.61
CA ALA A 116 15.11 4.36 -1.72
C ALA A 116 14.24 3.10 -1.58
N ILE A 117 12.91 3.23 -1.59
CA ILE A 117 12.00 2.08 -1.58
C ILE A 117 12.13 1.29 -2.88
N GLU A 118 12.13 1.97 -4.03
CA GLU A 118 12.28 1.32 -5.33
C GLU A 118 13.63 0.60 -5.45
N GLU A 119 14.74 1.27 -5.13
CA GLU A 119 16.09 0.70 -5.25
C GLU A 119 16.31 -0.50 -4.33
N LEU A 120 15.80 -0.44 -3.09
CA LEU A 120 16.12 -1.44 -2.06
C LEU A 120 15.07 -2.56 -1.96
N PHE A 121 13.82 -2.27 -2.28
CA PHE A 121 12.69 -3.17 -2.03
C PHE A 121 11.83 -3.44 -3.27
N GLY A 122 12.13 -2.85 -4.44
CA GLY A 122 11.39 -3.08 -5.69
C GLY A 122 11.25 -4.57 -6.03
N GLU A 123 12.36 -5.32 -6.04
CA GLU A 123 12.33 -6.76 -6.30
C GLU A 123 11.46 -7.53 -5.28
N PHE A 124 11.50 -7.15 -4.00
CA PHE A 124 10.67 -7.76 -2.98
C PHE A 124 9.18 -7.46 -3.19
N ILE A 125 8.83 -6.22 -3.55
CA ILE A 125 7.44 -5.81 -3.81
C ILE A 125 6.90 -6.61 -5.00
N ASP A 126 7.66 -6.70 -6.08
CA ASP A 126 7.30 -7.48 -7.28
C ASP A 126 7.06 -8.94 -6.95
N GLU A 127 7.98 -9.58 -6.21
CA GLU A 127 7.82 -10.97 -5.76
C GLU A 127 6.53 -11.19 -4.95
N LYS A 128 6.10 -10.19 -4.16
CA LYS A 128 4.87 -10.27 -3.37
C LYS A 128 3.61 -10.10 -4.20
N PHE A 129 3.62 -9.24 -5.21
CA PHE A 129 2.50 -9.19 -6.16
C PHE A 129 2.35 -10.51 -6.92
N GLU A 130 3.45 -11.13 -7.36
CA GLU A 130 3.40 -12.46 -7.98
C GLU A 130 2.88 -13.53 -7.00
N GLU A 131 3.25 -13.45 -5.73
CA GLU A 131 2.75 -14.36 -4.69
C GLU A 131 1.23 -14.21 -4.51
N ILE A 132 0.73 -12.97 -4.46
CA ILE A 132 -0.71 -12.67 -4.39
C ILE A 132 -1.44 -13.23 -5.60
N ASP A 133 -0.94 -13.00 -6.82
CA ASP A 133 -1.54 -13.54 -8.05
C ASP A 133 -1.68 -15.07 -8.01
N ARG A 134 -0.66 -15.77 -7.54
CA ARG A 134 -0.69 -17.23 -7.38
C ARG A 134 -1.74 -17.66 -6.37
N ILE A 135 -1.80 -17.02 -5.20
CA ILE A 135 -2.76 -17.35 -4.15
C ILE A 135 -4.19 -17.13 -4.65
N GLU A 136 -4.47 -15.99 -5.29
CA GLU A 136 -5.81 -15.68 -5.79
C GLU A 136 -6.23 -16.61 -6.94
N ALA A 137 -5.29 -17.03 -7.79
CA ALA A 137 -5.56 -18.04 -8.83
C ALA A 137 -5.94 -19.39 -8.22
N GLU A 138 -5.22 -19.86 -7.19
CA GLU A 138 -5.52 -21.11 -6.49
C GLU A 138 -6.90 -21.06 -5.80
N ILE A 139 -7.22 -19.95 -5.14
CA ILE A 139 -8.54 -19.73 -4.53
C ILE A 139 -9.65 -19.80 -5.59
N ALA A 140 -9.47 -19.12 -6.73
CA ALA A 140 -10.46 -19.11 -7.81
C ALA A 140 -10.69 -20.52 -8.40
N GLU A 141 -9.65 -21.35 -8.48
CA GLU A 141 -9.79 -22.75 -8.91
C GLU A 141 -10.58 -23.60 -7.90
N GLU A 142 -10.31 -23.46 -6.61
CA GLU A 142 -11.01 -24.19 -5.54
C GLU A 142 -12.49 -23.82 -5.46
N VAL A 143 -12.84 -22.53 -5.59
CA VAL A 143 -14.24 -22.06 -5.66
C VAL A 143 -14.97 -22.72 -6.84
N LYS A 144 -14.35 -22.73 -8.04
CA LYS A 144 -14.93 -23.37 -9.24
C LYS A 144 -15.13 -24.88 -9.08
N LYS A 145 -14.24 -25.58 -8.37
CA LYS A 145 -14.39 -27.01 -8.08
C LYS A 145 -15.55 -27.28 -7.11
N GLY A 146 -15.70 -26.45 -6.07
CA GLY A 146 -16.79 -26.53 -5.11
C GLY A 146 -18.18 -26.37 -5.75
N GLU A 147 -18.34 -25.38 -6.63
CA GLU A 147 -19.61 -25.13 -7.34
C GLU A 147 -20.03 -26.30 -8.26
N LYS A 148 -19.06 -26.94 -8.93
CA LYS A 148 -19.33 -28.11 -9.79
C LYS A 148 -19.74 -29.34 -9.00
N SER A 149 -19.29 -29.47 -7.75
CA SER A 149 -19.67 -30.58 -6.87
C SER A 149 -21.07 -30.41 -6.28
N SER A 150 -21.46 -29.17 -5.96
CA SER A 150 -22.78 -28.84 -5.40
C SER A 150 -23.94 -29.03 -6.40
N LYS A 151 -23.72 -28.76 -7.71
CA LYS A 151 -24.74 -28.94 -8.77
C LYS A 151 -25.03 -30.41 -9.16
N ARG A 152 -24.35 -31.39 -8.56
CA ARG A 152 -24.52 -32.82 -8.85
C ARG A 152 -25.31 -33.60 -7.79
N LYS A 153 -25.97 -32.92 -6.84
CA LYS A 153 -26.85 -33.53 -5.84
C LYS A 153 -28.31 -33.21 -6.09
#